data_AF-A0A946IZ71-F1
#
_entry.id   AF-A0A946IZ71-F1
#
_cell.length_a   1.000
_cell.length_b   1.000
_cell.length_c   1.000
_cell.angle_alpha   90.00
_cell.angle_beta   90.00
_cell.angle_gamma   90.00
#
_symmetry.space_group_name_H-M   'P 1'
#
loop_
_entity.id
_entity.type
_entity.pdbx_description
1 polymer ?
#
loop_
_entity_poly.entity_id
_entity_poly.type
_entity_poly.pdbx_seq_one_letter_code
_entity_poly.pdbx_strand_id
1 'polypeptide(L)'
;MKKLTHTTLSIFILFFSLISCNDLDKTPEDKINHEVYEMRVYHTYDGRFDDILSRFENHTTKLFEKHGITNVGYWTTLKKDSASFADKFLIQNDRKKALVYIVSFKDMDSRNESWENFVNDPEWIRVYEESRVAGPIVEEIEQIFLNPTVFSNLK
;
A
#
# COMPACT_ATOMS: atom_id res chain seq x y z
N MET A 1 -87.16 -1.46 36.33
CA MET A 1 -86.69 -0.58 35.22
C MET A 1 -85.21 -0.84 34.96
N LYS A 2 -84.86 -1.46 33.82
CA LYS A 2 -83.70 -1.15 32.95
C LYS A 2 -83.57 -2.25 31.88
N LYS A 3 -83.54 -1.81 30.61
CA LYS A 3 -83.44 -2.62 29.40
C LYS A 3 -81.97 -2.97 29.10
N LEU A 4 -81.82 -4.13 28.46
CA LEU A 4 -80.66 -4.64 27.74
C LEU A 4 -80.66 -4.06 26.30
N THR A 5 -79.50 -3.68 25.74
CA THR A 5 -79.18 -3.78 24.30
C THR A 5 -77.67 -3.63 24.03
N HIS A 6 -77.17 -4.50 23.14
CA HIS A 6 -75.85 -4.50 22.49
C HIS A 6 -75.55 -3.22 21.70
N THR A 7 -74.29 -2.98 21.29
CA THR A 7 -73.85 -2.73 19.88
C THR A 7 -72.34 -2.41 19.78
N THR A 8 -71.72 -2.97 18.74
CA THR A 8 -70.35 -2.92 18.19
C THR A 8 -69.92 -1.57 17.54
N LEU A 9 -68.61 -1.39 17.31
CA LEU A 9 -67.95 -1.19 15.98
C LEU A 9 -66.83 -0.11 15.92
N SER A 10 -65.74 -0.50 15.23
CA SER A 10 -64.47 0.14 14.86
C SER A 10 -64.54 1.47 14.07
N ILE A 11 -63.40 2.18 13.95
CA ILE A 11 -62.83 2.95 12.80
C ILE A 11 -61.60 3.79 13.31
N PHE A 12 -60.63 4.31 12.55
CA PHE A 12 -59.59 3.84 11.62
C PHE A 12 -58.67 5.08 11.36
N ILE A 13 -57.33 4.90 11.37
CA ILE A 13 -56.19 5.71 10.82
C ILE A 13 -55.96 7.21 11.18
N LEU A 14 -54.70 7.55 11.49
CA LEU A 14 -53.90 8.45 10.61
C LEU A 14 -52.37 8.31 10.84
N PHE A 15 -51.66 8.19 9.72
CA PHE A 15 -50.22 8.14 9.49
C PHE A 15 -49.44 9.31 10.13
N PHE A 16 -48.24 9.02 10.68
CA PHE A 16 -47.12 9.97 10.64
C PHE A 16 -45.81 9.22 10.34
N SER A 17 -45.04 9.76 9.41
CA SER A 17 -43.94 9.12 8.71
C SER A 17 -42.59 9.24 9.41
N LEU A 18 -41.72 8.25 9.17
CA LEU A 18 -40.26 8.34 8.94
C LEU A 18 -39.43 9.26 9.85
N ILE A 19 -38.50 8.68 10.60
CA ILE A 19 -37.06 8.98 10.48
C ILE A 19 -36.31 7.67 10.75
N SER A 20 -35.74 7.10 9.69
CA SER A 20 -34.63 6.15 9.78
C SER A 20 -33.37 6.98 10.00
N CYS A 21 -32.76 6.89 11.18
CA CYS A 21 -31.42 7.39 11.43
C CYS A 21 -30.71 6.41 12.36
N ASN A 22 -30.02 5.43 11.77
CA ASN A 22 -28.88 4.77 12.37
C ASN A 22 -27.87 4.48 11.25
N ASP A 23 -27.39 5.57 10.64
CA ASP A 23 -26.14 5.61 9.87
C ASP A 23 -25.28 6.72 10.48
N LEU A 24 -24.92 6.57 11.76
CA LEU A 24 -23.91 7.40 12.40
C LEU A 24 -22.61 6.60 12.47
N ASP A 25 -21.57 7.24 11.94
CA ASP A 25 -20.17 6.84 11.82
C ASP A 25 -19.83 5.70 10.86
N LYS A 26 -19.89 6.05 9.57
CA LYS A 26 -18.69 5.91 8.75
C LYS A 26 -18.15 7.31 8.50
N THR A 27 -17.18 7.75 9.29
CA THR A 27 -16.27 8.83 8.86
C THR A 27 -15.82 8.49 7.44
N PRO A 28 -15.82 9.45 6.48
CA PRO A 28 -15.07 9.25 5.26
C PRO A 28 -13.63 9.03 5.73
N GLU A 29 -13.15 7.80 5.62
CA GLU A 29 -11.72 7.54 5.60
C GLU A 29 -11.19 8.52 4.56
N ASP A 30 -10.41 9.50 5.01
CA ASP A 30 -9.80 10.50 4.16
C ASP A 30 -8.95 9.72 3.17
N LYS A 31 -9.51 9.40 2.01
CA LYS A 31 -8.83 8.64 0.98
C LYS A 31 -7.72 9.55 0.52
N ILE A 32 -6.52 9.36 1.08
CA ILE A 32 -5.32 9.99 0.58
C ILE A 32 -5.26 9.60 -0.89
N ASN A 33 -5.50 10.58 -1.76
CA ASN A 33 -5.35 10.41 -3.18
C ASN A 33 -3.84 10.33 -3.45
N HIS A 34 -3.37 9.14 -3.78
CA HIS A 34 -1.97 8.88 -4.08
C HIS A 34 -1.72 9.18 -5.55
N GLU A 35 -1.23 10.38 -5.87
CA GLU A 35 -1.02 10.78 -7.26
C GLU A 35 0.31 10.26 -7.83
N VAL A 36 1.23 9.84 -6.96
CA VAL A 36 2.56 9.34 -7.35
C VAL A 36 2.77 7.92 -6.83
N TYR A 37 3.08 7.01 -7.74
CA TYR A 37 3.60 5.68 -7.44
C TYR A 37 5.06 5.63 -7.87
N GLU A 38 5.91 5.11 -7.01
CA GLU A 38 7.33 4.93 -7.28
C GLU A 38 7.63 3.43 -7.34
N MET A 39 7.96 2.94 -8.54
CA MET A 39 8.44 1.57 -8.72
C MET A 39 9.96 1.56 -8.61
N ARG A 40 10.48 0.63 -7.82
CA ARG A 40 11.91 0.42 -7.65
C ARG A 40 12.28 -1.03 -7.90
N VAL A 41 13.40 -1.23 -8.57
CA VAL A 41 14.00 -2.55 -8.83
C VAL A 41 15.36 -2.59 -8.18
N TYR A 42 15.55 -3.51 -7.23
CA TYR A 42 16.79 -3.68 -6.49
C TYR A 42 17.50 -4.93 -7.00
N HIS A 43 18.67 -4.71 -7.58
CA HIS A 43 19.61 -5.76 -7.94
C HIS A 43 20.61 -5.94 -6.82
N THR A 44 20.84 -7.18 -6.40
CA THR A 44 21.78 -7.49 -5.30
C THR A 44 23.05 -8.10 -5.83
N TYR A 45 24.14 -7.93 -5.08
CA TYR A 45 25.35 -8.73 -5.26
C TYR A 45 25.06 -10.22 -5.09
N ASP A 46 25.91 -11.06 -5.70
CA ASP A 46 25.76 -12.52 -5.66
C ASP A 46 25.69 -13.05 -4.22
N GLY A 47 24.71 -13.93 -3.97
CA GLY A 47 24.47 -14.53 -2.66
C GLY A 47 23.80 -13.60 -1.63
N ARG A 48 23.45 -12.36 -1.98
CA ARG A 48 22.87 -11.37 -1.04
C ARG A 48 21.36 -11.18 -1.18
N PHE A 49 20.68 -12.00 -1.98
CA PHE A 49 19.25 -11.84 -2.26
C PHE A 49 18.37 -12.11 -1.02
N ASP A 50 18.69 -13.12 -0.23
CA ASP A 50 17.90 -13.42 0.97
C ASP A 50 18.09 -12.35 2.06
N ASP A 51 19.26 -11.70 2.09
CA ASP A 51 19.52 -10.57 2.99
C ASP A 51 18.66 -9.35 2.66
N ILE A 52 18.46 -9.03 1.36
CA ILE A 52 17.58 -7.92 0.99
C ILE A 52 16.14 -8.20 1.38
N LEU A 53 15.66 -9.43 1.18
CA LEU A 53 14.31 -9.83 1.56
C LEU A 53 14.12 -9.74 3.08
N SER A 54 15.05 -10.31 3.85
CA SER A 54 15.04 -10.26 5.31
C SER A 54 15.02 -8.82 5.84
N ARG A 55 15.83 -7.93 5.25
CA ARG A 55 15.85 -6.51 5.64
C ARG A 55 14.48 -5.84 5.40
N PHE A 56 13.84 -6.13 4.27
CA PHE A 56 12.52 -5.59 3.96
C PHE A 56 11.42 -6.15 4.87
N GLU A 57 11.39 -7.46 5.04
CA GLU A 57 10.42 -8.17 5.87
C GLU A 57 10.48 -7.73 7.34
N ASN A 58 11.68 -7.62 7.89
CA ASN A 58 11.86 -7.39 9.32
C ASN A 58 11.87 -5.91 9.71
N HIS A 59 12.23 -5.01 8.78
CA HIS A 59 12.50 -3.61 9.11
C HIS A 59 11.92 -2.60 8.11
N THR A 60 12.30 -2.70 6.83
CA THR A 60 12.11 -1.59 5.88
C THR A 60 10.65 -1.17 5.73
N THR A 61 9.71 -2.12 5.63
CA THR A 61 8.29 -1.81 5.38
C THR A 61 7.65 -1.02 6.53
N LYS A 62 8.00 -1.32 7.77
CA LYS A 62 7.54 -0.59 8.97
C LYS A 62 8.18 0.80 9.06
N LEU A 63 9.46 0.91 8.70
CA LEU A 63 10.14 2.20 8.62
C LEU A 63 9.57 3.07 7.50
N PHE A 64 9.16 2.49 6.38
CA PHE A 64 8.44 3.20 5.33
C PHE A 64 7.14 3.81 5.86
N GLU A 65 6.31 2.99 6.52
CA GLU A 65 5.05 3.46 7.13
C GLU A 65 5.29 4.58 8.15
N LYS A 66 6.32 4.44 9.00
CA LYS A 66 6.72 5.46 9.98
C LYS A 66 6.98 6.83 9.34
N HIS A 67 7.49 6.86 8.11
CA HIS A 67 7.86 8.09 7.40
C HIS A 67 6.86 8.49 6.31
N GLY A 68 5.63 7.94 6.34
CA GLY A 68 4.59 8.30 5.39
C GLY A 68 4.78 7.75 3.97
N ILE A 69 5.67 6.78 3.80
CA ILE A 69 5.81 6.02 2.55
C ILE A 69 4.75 4.90 2.56
N THR A 70 3.76 4.97 1.68
CA THR A 70 2.71 3.94 1.62
C THR A 70 3.20 2.69 0.88
N ASN A 71 3.16 1.55 1.54
CA ASN A 71 3.45 0.24 0.95
C ASN A 71 2.35 -0.17 -0.05
N VAL A 72 2.69 -0.44 -1.31
CA VAL A 72 1.72 -0.89 -2.33
C VAL A 72 1.87 -2.38 -2.64
N GLY A 73 3.08 -2.83 -2.97
CA GLY A 73 3.31 -4.23 -3.30
C GLY A 73 4.77 -4.59 -3.54
N TYR A 74 5.08 -5.87 -3.37
CA TYR A 74 6.43 -6.43 -3.37
C TYR A 74 6.44 -7.76 -4.13
N TRP A 75 7.40 -7.92 -5.04
CA TRP A 75 7.55 -9.09 -5.88
C TRP A 75 9.03 -9.46 -6.03
N THR A 76 9.30 -10.74 -6.26
CA THR A 76 10.60 -11.19 -6.78
C THR A 76 10.47 -11.54 -8.25
N THR A 77 11.51 -11.32 -9.04
CA THR A 77 11.49 -11.72 -10.45
C THR A 77 11.32 -13.23 -10.60
N LEU A 78 10.49 -13.64 -11.56
CA LEU A 78 10.25 -15.05 -11.88
C LEU A 78 11.18 -15.49 -13.00
N LYS A 79 11.98 -16.53 -12.75
CA LYS A 79 12.83 -17.14 -13.79
C LYS A 79 11.95 -17.79 -14.87
N LYS A 80 12.18 -17.42 -16.12
CA LYS A 80 11.56 -18.03 -17.30
C LYS A 80 12.63 -18.55 -18.26
N ASP A 81 12.32 -19.63 -18.97
CA ASP A 81 13.23 -20.22 -19.94
C ASP A 81 13.47 -19.27 -21.12
N SER A 82 12.43 -18.57 -21.57
CA SER A 82 12.49 -17.49 -22.56
C SER A 82 12.11 -16.14 -21.92
N ALA A 83 12.95 -15.12 -22.15
CA ALA A 83 12.70 -13.77 -21.67
C ALA A 83 11.91 -12.97 -22.73
N SER A 84 10.78 -12.41 -22.32
CA SER A 84 10.07 -11.40 -23.12
C SER A 84 10.87 -10.09 -23.20
N PHE A 85 10.44 -9.17 -24.06
CA PHE A 85 11.07 -7.85 -24.12
C PHE A 85 10.98 -7.09 -22.78
N ALA A 86 9.84 -7.19 -22.09
CA ALA A 86 9.66 -6.59 -20.77
C ALA A 86 10.59 -7.23 -19.72
N ASP A 87 10.77 -8.55 -19.74
CA ASP A 87 11.71 -9.23 -18.85
C ASP A 87 13.14 -8.72 -19.09
N LYS A 88 13.53 -8.47 -20.34
CA LYS A 88 14.85 -7.90 -20.66
C LYS A 88 15.00 -6.46 -20.21
N PHE A 89 13.93 -5.66 -20.28
CA PHE A 89 13.96 -4.27 -19.85
C PHE A 89 14.05 -4.13 -18.33
N LEU A 90 13.25 -4.91 -17.58
CA LEU A 90 13.17 -4.86 -16.11
C LEU A 90 14.24 -5.71 -15.40
N ILE A 91 14.88 -6.64 -16.11
CA ILE A 91 15.82 -7.60 -15.56
C ILE A 91 17.04 -7.68 -16.50
N GLN A 92 17.84 -6.62 -16.52
CA GLN A 92 19.10 -6.57 -17.29
C GLN A 92 20.27 -7.31 -16.61
N ASN A 93 20.01 -8.02 -15.51
CA ASN A 93 21.05 -8.59 -14.66
C ASN A 93 21.23 -10.10 -14.88
N ASP A 94 21.63 -10.55 -16.08
CA ASP A 94 22.04 -11.96 -16.35
C ASP A 94 21.10 -13.06 -15.82
N ARG A 95 19.79 -12.79 -15.72
CA ARG A 95 18.75 -13.66 -15.11
C ARG A 95 18.92 -13.92 -13.61
N LYS A 96 19.60 -13.04 -12.87
CA LYS A 96 19.60 -12.98 -11.41
C LYS A 96 18.24 -12.53 -10.88
N LYS A 97 17.92 -12.92 -9.65
CA LYS A 97 16.70 -12.49 -8.97
C LYS A 97 16.83 -11.00 -8.61
N ALA A 98 15.73 -10.26 -8.73
CA ALA A 98 15.63 -8.88 -8.26
C ALA A 98 14.39 -8.71 -7.39
N LEU A 99 14.46 -7.78 -6.45
CA LEU A 99 13.31 -7.33 -5.65
C LEU A 99 12.67 -6.16 -6.40
N VAL A 100 11.41 -6.32 -6.79
CA VAL A 100 10.60 -5.29 -7.42
C VAL A 100 9.55 -4.85 -6.43
N TYR A 101 9.41 -3.55 -6.19
CA TYR A 101 8.36 -3.07 -5.32
C TYR A 101 7.83 -1.72 -5.76
N ILE A 102 6.62 -1.41 -5.29
CA ILE A 102 5.97 -0.13 -5.51
C ILE A 102 5.60 0.44 -4.14
N VAL A 103 5.85 1.72 -3.98
CA VAL A 103 5.32 2.55 -2.90
C VAL A 103 4.55 3.73 -3.50
N SER A 104 3.69 4.36 -2.71
CA SER A 104 2.91 5.51 -3.17
C SER A 104 2.98 6.69 -2.21
N PHE A 105 2.70 7.85 -2.79
CA PHE A 105 2.77 9.16 -2.15
C PHE A 105 1.62 10.02 -2.64
N LYS A 106 1.24 11.00 -1.80
CA LYS A 106 0.25 12.00 -2.20
C LYS A 106 0.72 12.78 -3.42
N ASP A 107 1.94 13.30 -3.36
CA ASP A 107 2.59 14.11 -4.40
C ASP A 107 4.13 13.97 -4.31
N MET A 108 4.86 14.62 -5.22
CA MET A 108 6.32 14.56 -5.26
C MET A 108 7.01 15.25 -4.07
N ASP A 109 6.39 16.28 -3.49
CA ASP A 109 6.96 17.00 -2.34
C ASP A 109 6.90 16.12 -1.10
N SER A 110 5.73 15.51 -0.83
CA SER A 110 5.53 14.52 0.23
C SER A 110 6.49 13.33 0.06
N ARG A 111 6.68 12.86 -1.18
CA ARG A 111 7.65 11.81 -1.50
C ARG A 111 9.05 12.18 -1.06
N ASN A 112 9.52 13.38 -1.41
CA ASN A 112 10.87 13.79 -1.10
C ASN A 112 11.10 13.94 0.40
N GLU A 113 10.15 14.55 1.11
CA GLU A 113 10.19 14.66 2.58
C GLU A 113 10.21 13.28 3.25
N SER A 114 9.32 12.37 2.84
CA SER A 114 9.26 11.01 3.37
C SER A 114 10.57 10.23 3.18
N TRP A 115 11.18 10.30 2.00
CA TRP A 115 12.47 9.64 1.75
C TRP A 115 13.61 10.29 2.53
N GLU A 116 13.65 11.62 2.63
CA GLU A 116 14.66 12.33 3.42
C GLU A 116 14.59 11.94 4.90
N ASN A 117 13.38 11.90 5.47
CA ASN A 117 13.17 11.47 6.84
C ASN A 117 13.55 9.99 7.04
N PHE A 118 13.19 9.12 6.10
CA PHE A 118 13.54 7.69 6.15
C PHE A 118 15.06 7.47 6.14
N VAL A 119 15.80 8.10 5.21
CA VAL A 119 17.25 7.86 5.10
C VAL A 119 18.04 8.39 6.28
N ASN A 120 17.50 9.39 6.98
CA ASN A 120 18.10 9.98 8.17
C ASN A 120 17.60 9.34 9.48
N ASP A 121 16.70 8.35 9.42
CA ASP A 121 16.21 7.69 10.62
C ASP A 121 17.34 6.87 11.30
N PRO A 122 17.62 7.10 12.60
CA PRO A 122 18.67 6.36 13.30
C PRO A 122 18.47 4.84 13.30
N GLU A 123 17.23 4.36 13.31
CA GLU A 123 16.91 2.93 13.23
C GLU A 123 17.21 2.38 11.83
N TRP A 124 16.90 3.15 10.77
CA TRP A 124 17.28 2.77 9.40
C TRP A 124 18.79 2.70 9.25
N ILE A 125 19.52 3.71 9.72
CA ILE A 125 20.99 3.76 9.64
C ILE A 125 21.58 2.51 10.32
N ARG A 126 21.11 2.18 11.53
CA ARG A 126 21.54 0.97 12.25
C ARG A 126 21.24 -0.31 11.47
N VAL A 127 20.00 -0.48 10.98
CA VAL A 127 19.60 -1.66 10.19
C VAL A 127 20.41 -1.76 8.89
N TYR A 128 20.68 -0.64 8.23
CA TYR A 128 21.49 -0.58 7.02
C TYR A 128 22.92 -1.08 7.28
N GLU A 129 23.55 -0.62 8.36
CA GLU A 129 24.90 -1.05 8.75
C GLU A 129 24.93 -2.53 9.14
N GLU A 130 24.04 -2.96 10.03
CA GLU A 130 23.99 -4.35 10.54
C GLU A 130 23.74 -5.36 9.41
N SER A 131 22.81 -5.05 8.50
CA SER A 131 22.53 -5.92 7.36
C SER A 131 23.71 -6.03 6.38
N ARG A 132 24.67 -5.10 6.44
CA ARG A 132 25.82 -5.03 5.54
C ARG A 132 27.14 -5.53 6.16
N VAL A 133 27.10 -6.16 7.34
CA VAL A 133 28.31 -6.72 7.97
C VAL A 133 28.98 -7.78 7.09
N ALA A 134 28.19 -8.60 6.36
CA ALA A 134 28.70 -9.56 5.39
C ALA A 134 29.10 -8.92 4.03
N GLY A 135 29.09 -7.58 3.94
CA GLY A 135 29.40 -6.79 2.75
C GLY A 135 28.18 -6.04 2.19
N PRO A 136 28.34 -5.32 1.07
CA PRO A 136 27.22 -4.65 0.38
C PRO A 136 26.13 -5.63 -0.07
N ILE A 137 24.85 -5.25 0.10
CA ILE A 137 23.70 -6.05 -0.36
C ILE A 137 23.26 -5.63 -1.77
N VAL A 138 22.92 -4.36 -1.94
CA VAL A 138 22.36 -3.80 -3.18
C VAL A 138 23.49 -3.33 -4.07
N GLU A 139 23.49 -3.81 -5.31
CA GLU A 139 24.44 -3.47 -6.37
C GLU A 139 23.91 -2.29 -7.20
N GLU A 140 22.64 -2.34 -7.58
CA GLU A 140 22.01 -1.34 -8.43
C GLU A 140 20.54 -1.13 -8.03
N ILE A 141 20.07 0.12 -8.22
CA ILE A 141 18.68 0.51 -8.02
C ILE A 141 18.18 1.21 -9.27
N GLU A 142 17.14 0.68 -9.87
CA GLU A 142 16.35 1.37 -10.90
C GLU A 142 15.10 1.99 -10.28
N GLN A 143 14.66 3.12 -10.84
CA GLN A 143 13.51 3.87 -10.32
C GLN A 143 12.69 4.47 -11.46
N ILE A 144 11.38 4.38 -11.34
CA ILE A 144 10.43 5.08 -12.22
C ILE A 144 9.24 5.59 -11.43
N PHE A 145 8.72 6.74 -11.84
CA PHE A 145 7.50 7.33 -11.30
C PHE A 145 6.33 7.08 -12.25
N LEU A 146 5.19 6.74 -11.65
CA LEU A 146 3.97 6.34 -12.34
C LEU A 146 2.81 7.16 -11.78
N ASN A 147 1.98 7.71 -12.66
CA ASN A 147 0.70 8.30 -12.27
C ASN A 147 -0.42 7.29 -12.55
N PRO A 148 -1.36 7.08 -11.62
CA PRO A 148 -2.46 6.17 -11.85
C PRO A 148 -3.40 6.74 -12.93
N THR A 149 -3.85 5.90 -13.86
CA THR A 149 -4.89 6.28 -14.82
C THR A 149 -6.26 6.25 -14.16
N VAL A 150 -7.27 6.86 -14.81
CA VAL A 150 -8.65 6.90 -14.28
C VAL A 150 -9.29 5.52 -14.05
N PHE A 151 -8.81 4.49 -14.75
CA PHE A 151 -9.28 3.11 -14.65
C PHE A 151 -8.38 2.22 -13.78
N SER A 152 -7.38 2.80 -13.11
CA SER A 152 -6.56 2.08 -12.12
C SER A 152 -7.39 1.78 -10.87
N ASN A 153 -7.22 0.57 -10.34
CA ASN A 153 -7.77 0.19 -9.03
C ASN A 153 -6.99 0.84 -7.88
N LEU A 154 -5.73 1.17 -8.11
CA LEU A 154 -4.88 1.94 -7.20
C LEU A 154 -5.08 3.43 -7.48
N LYS A 155 -5.38 4.21 -6.44
CA LYS A 155 -5.63 5.66 -6.50
C LYS A 155 -5.02 6.35 -5.30
#